data_AF-A0A2H3IPT9-F1
#
_entry.id   AF-A0A2H3IPT9-F1
#
_cell.length_a   1.000
_cell.length_b   1.000
_cell.length_c   1.000
_cell.angle_alpha   90.00
_cell.angle_beta   90.00
_cell.angle_gamma   90.00
#
_symmetry.space_group_name_H-M   'P 1'
#
loop_
_entity.id
_entity.type
_entity.pdbx_description
1 polymer ?
#
loop_
_entity_poly.entity_id
_entity_poly.type
_entity_poly.pdbx_seq_one_letter_code
_entity_poly.pdbx_strand_id
1 'polypeptide(L)'
;MRSLNQVSLGPNNDTAYAGGGVVQYEVVQALYQYGKQAVHGLCECVSILGPRLGGGHSVLQGTHGFAADNLVSAKIALHDGSVITASAIENEDLFWGMRSASQNFGIVLEFEIKIEEYFQAWNQLEDIIADPGLVVLNGYYRKLPEINAEKPVLVMELIYQGNDTAAPQYIEAYRAIGPIHEVTVNNIYWDKLFDITNLGRNDRVCVPSQNWAGYVNSIVRWDPASMRETYDIFADLVAIETLT
;
A
#
# COMPACT_ATOMS: atom_id res chain seq x y z
N MET A 1 -4.97 -8.44 -17.16
CA MET A 1 -5.58 -7.39 -18.01
C MET A 1 -4.67 -6.16 -18.19
N ARG A 2 -3.34 -6.32 -18.19
CA ARG A 2 -2.40 -5.18 -18.04
C ARG A 2 -2.47 -4.09 -19.12
N SER A 3 -2.99 -4.38 -20.31
CA SER A 3 -3.20 -3.37 -21.37
C SER A 3 -4.38 -2.42 -21.10
N LEU A 4 -5.25 -2.72 -20.12
CA LEU A 4 -6.31 -1.85 -19.61
C LEU A 4 -5.76 -1.08 -18.40
N ASN A 5 -4.79 -0.20 -18.61
CA ASN A 5 -4.07 0.53 -17.56
C ASN A 5 -4.22 2.06 -17.68
N GLN A 6 -5.20 2.54 -18.44
CA GLN A 6 -5.49 3.96 -18.55
C GLN A 6 -6.04 4.49 -17.23
N VAL A 7 -5.68 5.73 -16.90
CA VAL A 7 -6.18 6.48 -15.74
C VAL A 7 -6.56 7.88 -16.22
N SER A 8 -7.74 8.36 -15.86
CA SER A 8 -8.22 9.70 -16.19
C SER A 8 -9.10 10.26 -15.07
N LEU A 9 -9.10 11.58 -14.90
CA LEU A 9 -10.01 12.25 -13.97
C LEU A 9 -11.47 12.08 -14.41
N GLY A 10 -12.36 11.95 -13.43
CA GLY A 10 -13.80 12.04 -13.63
C GLY A 10 -14.26 13.49 -13.86
N PRO A 11 -15.53 13.72 -14.22
CA PRO A 11 -16.01 15.02 -14.69
C PRO A 11 -15.84 16.19 -13.72
N ASN A 12 -15.86 15.91 -12.41
CA ASN A 12 -15.77 16.91 -11.35
C ASN A 12 -14.42 16.89 -10.61
N ASN A 13 -13.45 16.08 -11.06
CA ASN A 13 -12.15 15.86 -10.38
C ASN A 13 -12.24 15.32 -8.94
N ASP A 14 -13.39 14.80 -8.52
CA ASP A 14 -13.59 14.10 -7.24
C ASP A 14 -13.57 12.57 -7.39
N THR A 15 -13.52 12.10 -8.63
CA THR A 15 -13.34 10.69 -8.98
C THR A 15 -12.28 10.52 -10.06
N ALA A 16 -11.81 9.29 -10.24
CA ALA A 16 -10.97 8.87 -11.36
C ALA A 16 -11.49 7.58 -11.97
N TYR A 17 -11.48 7.53 -13.30
CA TYR A 17 -11.66 6.30 -14.06
C TYR A 17 -10.32 5.59 -14.22
N ALA A 18 -10.33 4.28 -14.05
CA ALA A 18 -9.17 3.43 -14.15
C ALA A 18 -9.52 2.10 -14.82
N GLY A 19 -8.64 1.64 -15.71
CA GLY A 19 -8.78 0.33 -16.34
C GLY A 19 -8.56 -0.81 -15.33
N GLY A 20 -9.27 -1.94 -15.52
CA GLY A 20 -9.22 -3.10 -14.62
C GLY A 20 -7.85 -3.79 -14.55
N GLY A 21 -6.93 -3.43 -15.45
CA GLY A 21 -5.56 -3.88 -15.44
C GLY A 21 -4.61 -3.06 -14.60
N VAL A 22 -4.99 -1.85 -14.18
CA VAL A 22 -4.05 -0.84 -13.64
C VAL A 22 -3.41 -1.27 -12.31
N VAL A 23 -2.15 -0.86 -12.11
CA VAL A 23 -1.44 -1.04 -10.82
C VAL A 23 -1.40 0.27 -10.04
N GLN A 24 -1.16 0.15 -8.74
CA GLN A 24 -1.16 1.30 -7.82
C GLN A 24 -0.22 2.41 -8.29
N TYR A 25 1.00 2.07 -8.71
CA TYR A 25 1.97 3.02 -9.27
C TYR A 25 1.36 3.93 -10.35
N GLU A 26 0.65 3.34 -11.32
CA GLU A 26 0.12 4.08 -12.47
C GLU A 26 -0.98 5.05 -12.03
N VAL A 27 -1.81 4.66 -11.08
CA VAL A 27 -2.85 5.54 -10.52
C VAL A 27 -2.24 6.66 -9.70
N VAL A 28 -1.31 6.35 -8.80
CA VAL A 28 -0.63 7.35 -7.96
C VAL A 28 0.06 8.39 -8.83
N GLN A 29 0.88 7.96 -9.81
CA GLN A 29 1.58 8.88 -10.70
C GLN A 29 0.62 9.72 -11.55
N ALA A 30 -0.46 9.10 -12.06
CA ALA A 30 -1.43 9.82 -12.87
C ALA A 30 -2.24 10.85 -12.08
N LEU A 31 -2.49 10.64 -10.79
CA LEU A 31 -3.24 11.57 -9.93
C LEU A 31 -2.34 12.63 -9.29
N TYR A 32 -1.09 12.28 -8.99
CA TYR A 32 -0.12 13.17 -8.36
C TYR A 32 0.08 14.48 -9.15
N GLN A 33 0.13 14.41 -10.48
CA GLN A 33 0.25 15.59 -11.35
C GLN A 33 -0.91 16.59 -11.20
N TYR A 34 -2.03 16.16 -10.65
CA TYR A 34 -3.22 16.98 -10.39
C TYR A 34 -3.39 17.32 -8.90
N GLY A 35 -2.41 16.97 -8.04
CA GLY A 35 -2.52 17.14 -6.60
C GLY A 35 -3.56 16.23 -5.95
N LYS A 36 -3.92 15.11 -6.60
CA LYS A 36 -4.96 14.18 -6.17
C LYS A 36 -4.37 12.85 -5.73
N GLN A 37 -5.12 12.11 -4.91
CA GLN A 37 -4.75 10.77 -4.47
C GLN A 37 -5.99 9.88 -4.30
N ALA A 38 -5.84 8.59 -4.60
CA ALA A 38 -6.87 7.59 -4.36
C ALA A 38 -6.57 6.76 -3.10
N VAL A 39 -7.59 6.17 -2.48
CA VAL A 39 -7.39 5.14 -1.44
C VAL A 39 -6.81 3.88 -2.08
N HIS A 40 -5.55 3.56 -1.79
CA HIS A 40 -4.85 2.39 -2.33
C HIS A 40 -4.08 1.63 -1.23
N GLY A 41 -3.56 0.46 -1.56
CA GLY A 41 -2.73 -0.35 -0.65
C GLY A 41 -1.30 0.18 -0.53
N LEU A 42 -0.34 -0.69 -0.18
CA LEU A 42 1.04 -0.28 0.07
C LEU A 42 1.98 -0.48 -1.11
N CYS A 43 1.96 -1.66 -1.73
CA CYS A 43 2.97 -2.05 -2.72
C CYS A 43 2.60 -1.55 -4.13
N GLU A 44 3.47 -0.78 -4.75
CA GLU A 44 3.16 -0.05 -5.99
C GLU A 44 2.92 -0.94 -7.23
N CYS A 45 3.53 -2.13 -7.27
CA CYS A 45 3.33 -3.10 -8.35
C CYS A 45 2.04 -3.92 -8.24
N VAL A 46 1.36 -3.88 -7.09
CA VAL A 46 0.11 -4.62 -6.91
C VAL A 46 -1.01 -3.90 -7.66
N SER A 47 -1.94 -4.66 -8.24
CA SER A 47 -3.15 -4.08 -8.83
C SER A 47 -3.86 -3.21 -7.80
N ILE A 48 -4.34 -2.02 -8.19
CA ILE A 48 -5.18 -1.22 -7.29
C ILE A 48 -6.57 -1.85 -7.11
N LEU A 49 -7.00 -2.64 -8.10
CA LEU A 49 -8.34 -3.21 -8.16
C LEU A 49 -8.42 -4.51 -7.35
N GLY A 50 -7.47 -5.42 -7.50
CA GLY A 50 -7.51 -6.75 -6.85
C GLY A 50 -7.78 -6.72 -5.34
N PRO A 51 -7.00 -5.97 -4.52
CA PRO A 51 -7.27 -5.84 -3.09
C PRO A 51 -8.61 -5.15 -2.78
N ARG A 52 -8.95 -4.10 -3.53
CA ARG A 52 -10.21 -3.35 -3.39
C ARG A 52 -11.43 -4.25 -3.57
N LEU A 53 -11.34 -5.17 -4.51
CA LEU A 53 -12.36 -6.16 -4.85
C LEU A 53 -12.68 -7.16 -3.72
N GLY A 54 -11.77 -7.29 -2.74
CA GLY A 54 -11.93 -8.08 -1.52
C GLY A 54 -12.00 -7.24 -0.23
N GLY A 55 -12.26 -5.93 -0.32
CA GLY A 55 -12.20 -4.97 0.79
C GLY A 55 -11.00 -4.03 0.64
N GLY A 56 -9.79 -4.54 0.91
CA GLY A 56 -8.53 -3.85 0.64
C GLY A 56 -8.15 -2.83 1.72
N HIS A 57 -7.14 -3.20 2.51
CA HIS A 57 -6.52 -2.30 3.50
C HIS A 57 -5.73 -1.18 2.83
N SER A 58 -5.74 -0.01 3.46
CA SER A 58 -5.07 1.20 2.97
C SER A 58 -4.43 1.98 4.11
N VAL A 59 -3.37 2.72 3.81
CA VAL A 59 -2.82 3.74 4.73
C VAL A 59 -3.83 4.86 5.02
N LEU A 60 -4.80 5.07 4.14
CA LEU A 60 -5.86 6.07 4.28
C LEU A 60 -7.13 5.52 4.97
N GLN A 61 -7.11 4.27 5.45
CA GLN A 61 -8.33 3.61 5.93
C GLN A 61 -8.93 4.25 7.19
N GLY A 62 -8.11 4.91 8.01
CA GLY A 62 -8.57 5.61 9.22
C GLY A 62 -9.49 6.80 8.93
N THR A 63 -9.38 7.40 7.74
CA THR A 63 -10.18 8.57 7.34
C THR A 63 -11.14 8.28 6.19
N HIS A 64 -10.80 7.38 5.27
CA HIS A 64 -11.59 7.10 4.07
C HIS A 64 -12.13 5.66 3.99
N GLY A 65 -11.96 4.84 5.04
CA GLY A 65 -12.42 3.45 5.06
C GLY A 65 -11.61 2.52 4.16
N PHE A 66 -12.11 1.32 3.90
CA PHE A 66 -11.43 0.37 3.03
C PHE A 66 -11.36 0.87 1.59
N ALA A 67 -10.44 0.33 0.80
CA ALA A 67 -10.36 0.65 -0.62
C ALA A 67 -11.69 0.36 -1.35
N ALA A 68 -12.45 -0.66 -0.91
CA ALA A 68 -13.79 -1.01 -1.39
C ALA A 68 -14.84 0.08 -1.15
N ASP A 69 -14.75 0.80 -0.04
CA ASP A 69 -15.70 1.87 0.32
C ASP A 69 -15.61 3.08 -0.62
N ASN A 70 -14.52 3.14 -1.39
CA ASN A 70 -14.19 4.20 -2.33
C ASN A 70 -14.50 3.84 -3.79
N LEU A 71 -15.02 2.65 -4.06
CA LEU A 71 -15.54 2.29 -5.38
C LEU A 71 -16.85 3.05 -5.64
N VAL A 72 -16.95 3.70 -6.80
CA VAL A 72 -18.13 4.49 -7.22
C VAL A 72 -18.95 3.73 -8.25
N SER A 73 -18.28 3.17 -9.25
CA SER A 73 -18.90 2.35 -10.29
C SER A 73 -17.89 1.37 -10.89
N ALA A 74 -18.39 0.31 -11.52
CA ALA A 74 -17.58 -0.67 -12.24
C ALA A 74 -18.28 -1.10 -13.52
N LYS A 75 -17.56 -1.08 -14.65
CA LYS A 75 -17.96 -1.67 -15.92
C LYS A 75 -17.47 -3.11 -15.98
N ILE A 76 -18.41 -4.05 -16.04
CA ILE A 76 -18.17 -5.48 -15.79
C ILE A 76 -18.60 -6.28 -17.01
N ALA A 77 -17.71 -7.14 -17.50
CA ALA A 77 -18.06 -8.20 -18.44
C ALA A 77 -18.56 -9.43 -17.66
N LEU A 78 -19.79 -9.85 -17.96
CA LEU A 78 -20.44 -11.00 -17.33
C LEU A 78 -20.15 -12.31 -18.08
N HIS A 79 -20.59 -13.42 -17.49
CA HIS A 79 -20.36 -14.77 -18.04
C HIS A 79 -21.03 -15.02 -19.40
N ASP A 80 -22.09 -14.27 -19.73
CA ASP A 80 -22.81 -14.35 -21.00
C ASP A 80 -22.22 -13.44 -22.10
N GLY A 81 -21.12 -12.74 -21.78
CA GLY A 81 -20.45 -11.79 -22.67
C GLY A 81 -21.08 -10.40 -22.71
N SER A 82 -22.16 -10.16 -21.96
CA SER A 82 -22.71 -8.82 -21.81
C SER A 82 -21.78 -7.93 -20.97
N VAL A 83 -21.83 -6.63 -21.22
CA VAL A 83 -21.10 -5.62 -20.45
C VAL A 83 -22.10 -4.69 -19.81
N ILE A 84 -22.09 -4.62 -18.47
CA ILE A 84 -22.99 -3.80 -17.68
C ILE A 84 -22.22 -2.87 -16.75
N THR A 85 -22.90 -1.85 -16.24
CA THR A 85 -22.35 -0.97 -15.20
C THR A 85 -23.02 -1.29 -13.86
N ALA A 86 -22.21 -1.53 -12.83
CA ALA A 86 -22.68 -1.65 -11.46
C ALA A 86 -22.28 -0.38 -10.68
N SER A 87 -23.25 0.25 -10.02
CA SER A 87 -23.09 1.44 -9.19
C SER A 87 -24.16 1.48 -8.09
N ALA A 88 -24.15 2.52 -7.26
CA ALA A 88 -25.18 2.73 -6.24
C ALA A 88 -26.59 3.02 -6.79
N ILE A 89 -26.76 3.20 -8.11
CA ILE A 89 -28.03 3.51 -8.76
C ILE A 89 -28.34 2.61 -9.98
N GLU A 90 -27.45 1.67 -10.29
CA GLU A 90 -27.56 0.77 -11.44
C GLU A 90 -26.97 -0.59 -11.05
N ASN A 91 -27.75 -1.67 -11.15
CA ASN A 91 -27.34 -3.01 -10.70
C ASN A 91 -26.79 -2.99 -9.24
N GLU A 92 -27.56 -2.40 -8.32
CA GLU A 92 -27.14 -2.07 -6.95
C GLU A 92 -26.75 -3.29 -6.10
N ASP A 93 -27.43 -4.41 -6.32
CA ASP A 93 -27.15 -5.70 -5.67
C ASP A 93 -25.80 -6.26 -6.08
N LEU A 94 -25.50 -6.22 -7.38
CA LEU A 94 -24.19 -6.55 -7.92
C LEU A 94 -23.13 -5.59 -7.36
N PHE A 95 -23.38 -4.28 -7.40
CA PHE A 95 -22.45 -3.27 -6.87
C PHE A 95 -22.13 -3.48 -5.39
N TRP A 96 -23.13 -3.85 -4.59
CA TRP A 96 -22.91 -4.25 -3.20
C TRP A 96 -21.97 -5.46 -3.09
N GLY A 97 -22.21 -6.51 -3.88
CA GLY A 97 -21.34 -7.70 -3.93
C GLY A 97 -19.92 -7.39 -4.40
N MET A 98 -19.76 -6.43 -5.33
CA MET A 98 -18.46 -6.05 -5.89
C MET A 98 -17.50 -5.45 -4.85
N ARG A 99 -18.00 -4.93 -3.73
CA ARG A 99 -17.17 -4.31 -2.66
C ARG A 99 -16.57 -5.31 -1.67
N SER A 100 -16.64 -6.62 -1.92
CA SER A 100 -16.01 -7.65 -1.07
C SER A 100 -15.85 -9.02 -1.75
N ALA A 101 -16.72 -9.36 -2.71
CA ALA A 101 -16.77 -10.69 -3.33
C ALA A 101 -16.76 -10.65 -4.87
N SER A 102 -16.30 -9.54 -5.45
CA SER A 102 -16.36 -9.23 -6.89
C SER A 102 -15.80 -10.29 -7.84
N GLN A 103 -14.74 -11.01 -7.46
CA GLN A 103 -14.13 -12.06 -8.28
C GLN A 103 -15.10 -13.18 -8.67
N ASN A 104 -16.27 -13.24 -8.03
CA ASN A 104 -17.34 -14.20 -8.34
C ASN A 104 -18.32 -13.73 -9.42
N PHE A 105 -18.35 -12.43 -9.75
CA PHE A 105 -19.46 -11.86 -10.53
C PHE A 105 -19.11 -11.43 -11.95
N GLY A 106 -17.82 -11.34 -12.28
CA GLY A 106 -17.38 -11.02 -13.64
C GLY A 106 -16.00 -10.39 -13.70
N ILE A 107 -15.66 -9.87 -14.88
CA ILE A 107 -14.38 -9.22 -15.15
C ILE A 107 -14.58 -7.71 -15.20
N VAL A 108 -14.02 -6.97 -14.24
CA VAL A 108 -14.04 -5.51 -14.25
C VAL A 108 -13.09 -5.00 -15.33
N LEU A 109 -13.63 -4.30 -16.32
CA LEU A 109 -12.88 -3.72 -17.43
C LEU A 109 -12.40 -2.30 -17.12
N GLU A 110 -13.22 -1.55 -16.41
CA GLU A 110 -13.01 -0.16 -15.99
C GLU A 110 -13.77 0.06 -14.69
N PHE A 111 -13.25 0.90 -13.82
CA PHE A 111 -13.92 1.28 -12.58
C PHE A 111 -13.67 2.75 -12.27
N GLU A 112 -14.60 3.32 -11.52
CA GLU A 112 -14.53 4.68 -11.01
C GLU A 112 -14.29 4.63 -9.51
N ILE A 113 -13.33 5.43 -9.04
CA ILE A 113 -12.97 5.54 -7.62
C ILE A 113 -12.98 6.98 -7.17
N LYS A 114 -13.31 7.20 -5.90
CA LYS A 114 -13.12 8.51 -5.26
C LYS A 114 -11.63 8.87 -5.23
N ILE A 115 -11.36 10.16 -5.44
CA ILE A 115 -10.04 10.75 -5.30
C ILE A 115 -10.14 12.00 -4.43
N GLU A 116 -9.13 12.22 -3.62
CA GLU A 116 -9.11 13.27 -2.62
C GLU A 116 -8.03 14.30 -2.98
N GLU A 117 -8.23 15.55 -2.54
CA GLU A 117 -7.21 16.60 -2.63
C GLU A 117 -6.04 16.25 -1.72
N TYR A 118 -4.97 15.70 -2.30
CA TYR A 118 -3.87 15.12 -1.56
C TYR A 118 -3.15 16.19 -0.73
N PHE A 119 -2.67 17.26 -1.36
CA PHE A 119 -1.92 18.31 -0.66
C PHE A 119 -2.82 19.23 0.16
N GLN A 120 -4.04 19.51 -0.28
CA GLN A 120 -4.92 20.43 0.44
C GLN A 120 -5.45 19.80 1.73
N ALA A 121 -5.82 18.52 1.73
CA ALA A 121 -6.24 17.81 2.94
C ALA A 121 -5.08 17.67 3.93
N TRP A 122 -3.87 17.33 3.46
CA TRP A 122 -2.68 17.29 4.30
C TRP A 122 -2.35 18.66 4.90
N ASN A 123 -2.33 19.73 4.09
CA ASN A 123 -2.06 21.08 4.59
C ASN A 123 -3.14 21.55 5.58
N GLN A 124 -4.43 21.25 5.34
CA GLN A 124 -5.51 21.60 6.28
C GLN A 124 -5.42 20.81 7.60
N LEU A 125 -5.00 19.54 7.55
CA LEU A 125 -4.73 18.76 8.76
C LEU A 125 -3.53 19.32 9.53
N GLU A 126 -2.48 19.76 8.83
CA GLU A 126 -1.32 20.46 9.41
C GLU A 126 -1.69 21.84 9.98
N ASP A 127 -2.65 22.56 9.39
CA ASP A 127 -3.12 23.86 9.86
C ASP A 127 -4.05 23.76 11.08
N ILE A 128 -4.85 22.68 11.18
CA ILE A 128 -5.88 22.51 12.22
C ILE A 128 -5.34 21.74 13.44
N ILE A 129 -4.45 20.77 13.23
CA ILE A 129 -3.87 19.97 14.31
C ILE A 129 -2.52 20.57 14.65
N ALA A 130 -2.40 21.17 15.83
CA ALA A 130 -1.12 21.57 16.37
C ALA A 130 -0.27 20.31 16.64
N ASP A 131 0.51 19.93 15.62
CA ASP A 131 1.51 18.87 15.58
C ASP A 131 0.97 17.44 15.78
N PRO A 132 0.41 16.79 14.74
CA PRO A 132 -0.03 15.40 14.83
C PRO A 132 1.11 14.37 14.85
N GLY A 133 2.36 14.78 14.61
CA GLY A 133 3.57 13.92 14.60
C GLY A 133 3.32 12.48 14.14
N LEU A 134 3.36 12.21 12.83
CA LEU A 134 3.14 10.85 12.35
C LEU A 134 4.42 10.04 12.52
N VAL A 135 4.36 9.03 13.38
CA VAL A 135 5.38 7.97 13.50
C VAL A 135 4.79 6.66 12.99
N VAL A 136 5.33 6.15 11.88
CA VAL A 136 5.06 4.79 11.42
C VAL A 136 6.27 3.94 11.73
N LEU A 137 6.04 2.89 12.52
CA LEU A 137 7.01 1.82 12.74
C LEU A 137 6.59 0.64 11.89
N ASN A 138 7.41 0.30 10.90
CA ASN A 138 7.23 -0.87 10.07
C ASN A 138 8.35 -1.87 10.37
N GLY A 139 8.01 -3.16 10.44
CA GLY A 139 8.96 -4.21 10.80
C GLY A 139 8.70 -5.47 9.98
N TYR A 140 9.73 -5.98 9.32
CA TYR A 140 9.61 -7.17 8.48
C TYR A 140 10.92 -7.94 8.35
N TYR A 141 10.81 -9.26 8.10
CA TYR A 141 11.96 -10.14 7.88
C TYR A 141 12.31 -10.22 6.40
N ARG A 142 13.60 -10.11 6.06
CA ARG A 142 14.06 -10.03 4.66
C ARG A 142 15.42 -10.67 4.46
N LYS A 143 15.64 -11.32 3.32
CA LYS A 143 16.99 -11.76 2.90
C LYS A 143 17.72 -10.59 2.23
N LEU A 144 18.75 -10.07 2.89
CA LEU A 144 19.63 -9.00 2.37
C LEU A 144 21.09 -9.47 2.39
N PRO A 145 21.55 -10.26 1.38
CA PRO A 145 22.90 -10.82 1.37
C PRO A 145 24.02 -9.78 1.45
N GLU A 146 23.76 -8.57 0.95
CA GLU A 146 24.68 -7.44 1.03
C GLU A 146 24.87 -6.89 2.46
N ILE A 147 23.93 -7.15 3.36
CA ILE A 147 24.01 -6.78 4.79
C ILE A 147 24.40 -7.98 5.64
N ASN A 148 23.80 -9.16 5.37
CA ASN A 148 24.12 -10.42 6.04
C ASN A 148 23.98 -11.57 5.03
N ALA A 149 25.11 -12.18 4.66
CA ALA A 149 25.16 -13.25 3.67
C ALA A 149 24.60 -14.59 4.17
N GLU A 150 24.58 -14.81 5.48
CA GLU A 150 24.27 -16.11 6.10
C GLU A 150 22.81 -16.22 6.55
N LYS A 151 22.24 -15.12 7.07
CA LYS A 151 20.91 -15.11 7.68
C LYS A 151 20.05 -13.97 7.15
N PRO A 152 18.70 -14.12 7.13
CA PRO A 152 17.83 -12.98 6.89
C PRO A 152 18.00 -11.93 7.97
N VAL A 153 17.60 -10.69 7.70
CA VAL A 153 17.65 -9.58 8.65
C VAL A 153 16.24 -9.14 9.02
N LEU A 154 16.08 -8.67 10.25
CA LEU A 154 14.91 -7.89 10.65
C LEU A 154 15.16 -6.44 10.21
N VAL A 155 14.34 -5.96 9.28
CA VAL A 155 14.33 -4.57 8.86
C VAL A 155 13.28 -3.84 9.70
N MET A 156 13.70 -2.75 10.33
CA MET A 156 12.83 -1.84 11.04
C MET A 156 12.91 -0.50 10.34
N GLU A 157 11.77 0.02 9.91
CA GLU A 157 11.66 1.33 9.29
C GLU A 157 10.92 2.24 10.26
N LEU A 158 11.53 3.39 10.54
CA LEU A 158 10.89 4.51 11.20
C LEU A 158 10.63 5.56 10.13
N ILE A 159 9.36 5.76 9.79
CA ILE A 159 8.93 6.83 8.90
C ILE A 159 8.33 7.90 9.79
N TYR A 160 8.89 9.11 9.70
CA TYR A 160 8.45 10.25 10.49
C TYR A 160 8.09 11.42 9.60
N GLN A 161 6.96 12.06 9.89
CA GLN A 161 6.55 13.34 9.32
C GLN A 161 6.10 14.27 10.45
N GLY A 162 6.78 15.40 10.60
CA GLY A 162 6.50 16.40 11.63
C GLY A 162 7.70 17.28 11.91
N ASN A 163 7.49 18.31 12.75
CA ASN A 163 8.54 19.25 13.18
C ASN A 163 8.97 19.02 14.66
N ASP A 164 8.52 17.93 15.27
CA ASP A 164 8.75 17.63 16.68
C ASP A 164 10.10 16.93 16.96
N THR A 165 10.45 16.86 18.25
CA THR A 165 11.60 16.21 18.87
C THR A 165 11.50 14.68 19.09
N ALA A 166 10.37 14.02 18.80
CA ALA A 166 10.18 12.61 19.13
C ALA A 166 10.98 11.66 18.24
N ALA A 167 11.18 11.99 16.96
CA ALA A 167 11.95 11.17 16.04
C ALA A 167 13.36 10.83 16.59
N PRO A 168 14.15 11.79 17.10
CA PRO A 168 15.39 11.50 17.82
C PRO A 168 15.30 10.40 18.89
N GLN A 169 14.23 10.35 19.68
CA GLN A 169 14.07 9.34 20.74
C GLN A 169 13.85 7.94 20.18
N TYR A 170 13.02 7.80 19.13
CA TYR A 170 12.81 6.51 18.46
C TYR A 170 14.07 6.04 17.71
N ILE A 171 14.77 6.97 17.06
CA ILE A 171 16.05 6.68 16.38
C ILE A 171 17.09 6.22 17.41
N GLU A 172 17.20 6.90 18.55
CA GLU A 172 18.14 6.52 19.61
C GLU A 172 17.78 5.16 20.22
N ALA A 173 16.48 4.90 20.46
CA ALA A 173 16.02 3.59 20.90
C ALA A 173 16.36 2.48 19.90
N TYR A 174 16.23 2.74 18.59
CA TYR A 174 16.66 1.79 17.55
C TYR A 174 18.17 1.57 17.57
N ARG A 175 18.97 2.64 17.64
CA ARG A 175 20.44 2.57 17.71
C ARG A 175 20.94 1.80 18.94
N ALA A 176 20.26 1.95 20.08
CA ALA A 176 20.58 1.25 21.32
C ALA A 176 20.43 -0.28 21.20
N ILE A 177 19.62 -0.77 20.26
CA ILE A 177 19.49 -2.21 19.96
C ILE A 177 20.74 -2.75 19.24
N GLY A 178 21.55 -1.87 18.64
CA GLY A 178 22.77 -2.23 17.93
C GLY A 178 22.49 -2.77 16.52
N PRO A 179 21.91 -1.95 15.61
CA PRO A 179 21.66 -2.38 14.25
C PRO A 179 22.99 -2.64 13.53
N ILE A 180 23.05 -3.74 12.78
CA ILE A 180 24.23 -4.08 11.95
C ILE A 180 24.35 -3.17 10.72
N HIS A 181 23.30 -2.41 10.38
CA HIS A 181 23.22 -1.47 9.29
C HIS A 181 22.16 -0.41 9.56
N GLU A 182 22.41 0.86 9.21
CA GLU A 182 21.48 1.98 9.40
C GLU A 182 21.58 2.94 8.21
N VAL A 183 20.42 3.42 7.73
CA VAL A 183 20.32 4.46 6.70
C VAL A 183 19.26 5.47 7.16
N THR A 184 19.53 6.76 6.96
CA THR A 184 18.57 7.84 7.20
C THR A 184 18.44 8.69 5.95
N VAL A 185 17.19 8.92 5.51
CA VAL A 185 16.87 9.79 4.37
C VAL A 185 15.90 10.87 4.87
N ASN A 186 16.19 12.13 4.54
CA ASN A 186 15.40 13.29 4.97
C ASN A 186 14.76 13.97 3.75
N ASN A 187 13.74 14.82 3.99
CA ASN A 187 13.05 15.61 2.98
C ASN A 187 12.48 14.76 1.82
N ILE A 188 11.76 13.71 2.17
CA ILE A 188 11.20 12.76 1.22
C ILE A 188 9.89 13.30 0.65
N TYR A 189 9.82 13.41 -0.67
CA TYR A 189 8.54 13.65 -1.35
C TYR A 189 7.69 12.37 -1.36
N TRP A 190 6.37 12.51 -1.24
CA TRP A 190 5.47 11.37 -1.09
C TRP A 190 5.54 10.36 -2.24
N ASP A 191 5.68 10.83 -3.48
CA ASP A 191 5.83 9.98 -4.66
C ASP A 191 7.13 9.16 -4.66
N LYS A 192 8.08 9.48 -3.75
CA LYS A 192 9.34 8.76 -3.55
C LYS A 192 9.36 7.91 -2.28
N LEU A 193 8.34 8.01 -1.44
CA LEU A 193 8.28 7.31 -0.17
C LEU A 193 8.38 5.79 -0.37
N PHE A 194 7.68 5.26 -1.37
CA PHE A 194 7.67 3.82 -1.65
C PHE A 194 9.02 3.32 -2.18
N ASP A 195 9.68 4.07 -3.07
CA ASP A 195 11.03 3.73 -3.54
C ASP A 195 12.03 3.67 -2.37
N ILE A 196 11.96 4.65 -1.46
CA ILE A 196 12.90 4.74 -0.32
C ILE A 196 12.64 3.65 0.73
N THR A 197 11.38 3.22 0.89
CA THR A 197 10.97 2.13 1.79
C THR A 197 11.05 0.75 1.13
N ASN A 198 11.69 0.66 -0.05
CA ASN A 198 11.76 -0.56 -0.87
C ASN A 198 10.41 -1.20 -1.22
N LEU A 199 9.34 -0.42 -1.21
CA LEU A 199 7.99 -0.79 -1.66
C LEU A 199 7.70 -0.31 -3.08
N GLY A 200 8.68 0.37 -3.70
CA GLY A 200 8.61 0.93 -5.04
C GLY A 200 8.51 -0.14 -6.12
N ARG A 201 8.07 0.28 -7.30
CA ARG A 201 7.83 -0.62 -8.44
C ARG A 201 9.05 -1.43 -8.86
N ASN A 202 10.26 -0.88 -8.73
CA ASN A 202 11.51 -1.55 -9.13
C ASN A 202 12.24 -2.17 -7.92
N ASP A 203 11.64 -2.10 -6.74
CA ASP A 203 12.22 -2.64 -5.52
C ASP A 203 11.87 -4.11 -5.30
N ARG A 204 12.52 -4.69 -4.29
CA ARG A 204 12.53 -6.14 -4.05
C ARG A 204 11.15 -6.76 -3.90
N VAL A 205 10.17 -6.03 -3.41
CA VAL A 205 8.76 -6.46 -3.30
C VAL A 205 8.13 -6.77 -4.65
N CYS A 206 8.57 -6.06 -5.66
CA CYS A 206 7.96 -6.01 -6.97
C CYS A 206 8.79 -6.70 -8.05
N VAL A 207 9.94 -7.29 -7.68
CA VAL A 207 10.79 -8.06 -8.59
C VAL A 207 10.75 -9.55 -8.23
N PRO A 208 10.74 -10.46 -9.23
CA PRO A 208 10.70 -11.89 -8.98
C PRO A 208 11.85 -12.42 -8.10
N SER A 209 11.58 -13.50 -7.37
CA SER A 209 12.57 -14.27 -6.60
C SER A 209 13.24 -13.54 -5.41
N GLN A 210 12.65 -12.43 -4.97
CA GLN A 210 13.02 -11.76 -3.73
C GLN A 210 11.95 -12.06 -2.66
N ASN A 211 12.21 -13.09 -1.84
CA ASN A 211 11.25 -13.52 -0.82
C ASN A 211 11.11 -12.47 0.29
N TRP A 212 9.86 -12.16 0.66
CA TRP A 212 9.53 -11.22 1.72
C TRP A 212 8.28 -11.68 2.49
N ALA A 213 8.29 -11.49 3.80
CA ALA A 213 7.12 -11.63 4.66
C ALA A 213 6.96 -10.35 5.49
N GLY A 214 5.85 -9.64 5.31
CA GLY A 214 5.57 -8.40 6.02
C GLY A 214 4.06 -8.14 6.15
N TYR A 215 3.63 -7.76 7.34
CA TYR A 215 2.32 -7.19 7.63
C TYR A 215 2.50 -6.12 8.70
N VAL A 216 1.71 -5.05 8.62
CA VAL A 216 1.70 -4.01 9.65
C VAL A 216 1.04 -4.61 10.90
N ASN A 217 1.85 -4.99 11.89
CA ASN A 217 1.36 -5.49 13.15
C ASN A 217 1.25 -4.34 14.14
N SER A 218 0.05 -3.77 14.28
CA SER A 218 -0.25 -2.88 15.41
C SER A 218 -0.43 -3.74 16.67
N ILE A 219 0.66 -3.96 17.41
CA ILE A 219 0.63 -4.70 18.67
C ILE A 219 0.80 -3.75 19.86
N VAL A 220 -0.03 -3.95 20.89
CA VAL A 220 -0.01 -3.14 22.13
C VAL A 220 1.34 -3.23 22.85
N ARG A 221 2.04 -4.37 22.70
CA ARG A 221 3.40 -4.57 23.21
C ARG A 221 4.14 -5.57 22.35
N TRP A 222 5.40 -5.27 22.04
CA TRP A 222 6.30 -6.20 21.40
C TRP A 222 6.72 -7.32 22.37
N ASP A 223 6.61 -8.58 21.93
CA ASP A 223 7.16 -9.74 22.62
C ASP A 223 8.42 -10.25 21.88
N PRO A 224 9.62 -9.99 22.41
CA PRO A 224 10.87 -10.43 21.78
C PRO A 224 11.00 -11.94 21.62
N ALA A 225 10.35 -12.74 22.47
CA ALA A 225 10.42 -14.20 22.36
C ALA A 225 9.66 -14.68 21.11
N SER A 226 8.39 -14.28 20.96
CA SER A 226 7.58 -14.60 19.78
C SER A 226 8.19 -14.06 18.48
N MET A 227 8.78 -12.86 18.51
CA MET A 227 9.48 -12.31 17.34
C MET A 227 10.67 -13.19 16.92
N ARG A 228 11.50 -13.61 17.87
CA ARG A 228 12.64 -14.49 17.59
C ARG A 228 12.18 -15.84 17.03
N GLU A 229 11.15 -16.44 17.62
CA GLU A 229 10.59 -17.69 17.12
C GLU A 229 10.06 -17.54 15.68
N THR A 230 9.35 -16.45 15.39
CA THR A 230 8.88 -16.17 14.03
C THR A 230 10.03 -15.94 13.06
N TYR A 231 11.08 -15.25 13.49
CA TYR A 231 12.30 -15.04 12.71
C TYR A 231 13.00 -16.37 12.39
N ASP A 232 13.15 -17.25 13.38
CA ASP A 232 13.78 -18.56 13.21
C ASP A 232 12.97 -19.44 12.24
N ILE A 233 11.64 -19.48 12.39
CA ILE A 233 10.75 -20.16 11.44
C ILE A 233 10.92 -19.60 10.03
N PHE A 234 10.93 -18.27 9.87
CA PHE A 234 11.13 -17.65 8.58
C PHE A 234 12.51 -17.97 8.00
N ALA A 235 13.56 -17.91 8.82
CA ALA A 235 14.92 -18.22 8.43
C ALA A 235 15.04 -19.66 7.91
N ASP A 236 14.44 -20.62 8.62
CA ASP A 236 14.41 -22.03 8.19
C ASP A 236 13.63 -22.21 6.87
N LEU A 237 12.49 -21.54 6.72
CA LEU A 237 11.68 -21.59 5.49
C LEU A 237 12.43 -21.05 4.26
N VAL A 238 13.22 -19.98 4.44
CA VAL A 238 13.98 -19.36 3.33
C VAL A 238 15.42 -19.88 3.19
N ALA A 239 15.86 -20.75 4.10
CA ALA A 239 17.15 -21.42 4.05
C ALA A 239 17.20 -22.54 3.00
N ILE A 240 16.05 -22.92 2.41
CA ILE A 240 16.03 -23.89 1.31
C ILE A 240 16.75 -23.27 0.09
N GLU A 241 18.00 -23.68 -0.09
CA GLU A 241 18.73 -23.57 -1.34
C GLU A 241 17.91 -24.28 -2.42
N THR A 242 17.51 -23.52 -3.44
CA THR A 242 17.10 -24.01 -4.77
C THR A 242 16.12 -25.18 -4.78
N LEU A 243 14.83 -24.89 -5.02
CA LEU A 243 14.00 -25.83 -5.77
C LEU A 243 14.64 -26.00 -7.16
N THR A 244 15.54 -26.97 -7.29
CA THR A 244 15.98 -27.57 -8.55
C THR A 244 14.90 -28.47 -9.10
#